data_AF-A0AAU4DH94-F1
#
_entry.id   AF-A0AAU4DH94-F1
#
_cell.length_a   1.000
_cell.length_b   1.000
_cell.length_c   1.000
_cell.angle_alpha   90.00
_cell.angle_beta   90.00
_cell.angle_gamma   90.00
#
_symmetry.space_group_name_H-M   'P 1'
#
loop_
_entity.id
_entity.type
_entity.pdbx_description
1 polymer ?
#
loop_
_entity_poly.entity_id
_entity_poly.type
_entity_poly.pdbx_seq_one_letter_code
_entity_poly.pdbx_strand_id
1 'polypeptide(L)'
;MSAVLERPARLLGELAEEAAAVLGGGRPAVPVDARFYDDLGFDSVMLMQLKYRIELRFPELGELSLAEMVDSLVNCSTLAEYLTELAAEVRP
;
A
#
# COMPACT_ATOMS: atom_id res chain seq x y z
N MET A 1 1.97 -5.26 -16.65
CA MET A 1 2.52 -5.23 -15.28
C MET A 1 3.31 -3.94 -15.12
N SER A 2 2.97 -3.11 -14.15
CA SER A 2 3.66 -1.85 -13.89
C SER A 2 5.10 -2.12 -13.48
N ALA A 3 6.05 -1.42 -14.13
CA ALA A 3 7.46 -1.47 -13.77
C ALA A 3 7.77 -0.91 -12.36
N VAL A 4 6.74 -0.41 -11.65
CA VAL A 4 6.79 -0.01 -10.25
C VAL A 4 6.69 -1.24 -9.34
N LEU A 5 5.77 -2.17 -9.61
CA LEU A 5 5.57 -3.39 -8.81
C LEU A 5 6.80 -4.31 -8.83
N GLU A 6 7.57 -4.26 -9.91
CA GLU A 6 8.83 -4.99 -10.08
C GLU A 6 10.01 -4.35 -9.32
N ARG A 7 9.84 -3.14 -8.78
CA ARG A 7 10.90 -2.35 -8.15
C ARG A 7 10.49 -1.97 -6.72
N PRO A 8 10.96 -2.71 -5.70
CA PRO A 8 10.58 -2.48 -4.31
C PRO A 8 10.75 -1.01 -3.87
N ALA A 9 11.90 -0.40 -4.19
CA ALA A 9 12.16 1.00 -3.82
C ALA A 9 11.18 2.01 -4.43
N ARG A 10 10.66 1.76 -5.65
CA ARG A 10 9.64 2.64 -6.25
C ARG A 10 8.26 2.38 -5.66
N LEU A 11 7.92 1.11 -5.44
CA LEU A 11 6.66 0.72 -4.82
C LEU A 11 6.53 1.32 -3.41
N LEU A 12 7.59 1.26 -2.60
CA LEU A 12 7.63 1.87 -1.27
C LEU A 12 7.35 3.38 -1.29
N GLY A 13 7.95 4.10 -2.24
CA GLY A 13 7.71 5.54 -2.39
C GLY A 13 6.25 5.85 -2.71
N GLU A 14 5.68 5.14 -3.67
CA GLU A 14 4.28 5.31 -4.08
C GLU A 14 3.33 4.96 -2.93
N LEU A 15 3.55 3.85 -2.21
CA LEU A 15 2.72 3.49 -1.05
C LEU A 15 2.83 4.52 0.08
N ALA A 16 4.01 5.09 0.30
CA ALA A 16 4.21 6.13 1.29
C ALA A 16 3.51 7.45 0.92
N GLU A 17 3.47 7.78 -0.37
CA GLU A 17 2.72 8.92 -0.90
C GLU A 17 1.20 8.69 -0.78
N GLU A 18 0.71 7.51 -1.15
CA GLU A 18 -0.71 7.15 -1.04
C GLU A 18 -1.19 7.14 0.42
N ALA A 19 -0.38 6.62 1.33
CA ALA A 19 -0.66 6.68 2.77
C ALA A 19 -0.67 8.13 3.29
N ALA A 20 0.24 9.00 2.84
CA ALA A 20 0.24 10.41 3.21
C ALA A 20 -0.98 11.16 2.68
N ALA A 21 -1.47 10.80 1.49
CA ALA A 21 -2.70 11.35 0.93
C ALA A 21 -3.92 11.02 1.79
N VAL A 22 -4.02 9.79 2.31
CA VAL A 22 -5.10 9.36 3.23
C VAL A 22 -5.07 10.14 4.54
N LEU A 23 -3.87 10.44 5.07
CA LEU A 23 -3.71 11.23 6.31
C LEU A 23 -4.06 12.72 6.16
N GLY A 24 -4.44 13.20 4.98
CA GLY A 24 -4.92 14.57 4.78
C GLY A 24 -3.96 15.51 4.04
N GLY A 25 -3.08 14.98 3.17
CA GLY A 25 -2.48 15.73 2.05
C GLY A 25 -1.47 16.83 2.37
N GLY A 26 -1.08 17.01 3.65
CA GLY A 26 -0.09 18.01 4.07
C GLY A 26 1.36 17.53 4.05
N ARG A 27 1.61 16.23 3.79
CA ARG A 27 2.94 15.63 3.77
C ARG A 27 3.19 14.96 2.42
N PRO A 28 4.43 15.03 1.88
CA PRO A 28 4.75 14.37 0.63
C PRO A 28 4.74 12.85 0.77
N ALA A 29 5.17 12.29 1.91
CA ALA A 29 5.18 10.85 2.16
C ALA A 29 5.18 10.56 3.68
N VAL A 30 4.81 9.34 4.06
CA VAL A 30 5.01 8.80 5.43
C VAL A 30 6.33 8.01 5.52
N PRO A 31 6.91 7.84 6.73
CA PRO A 31 8.04 6.93 6.90
C PRO A 31 7.62 5.49 6.55
N VAL A 32 8.43 4.79 5.76
CA VAL A 32 8.07 3.45 5.24
C VAL A 32 7.95 2.38 6.32
N ASP A 33 8.67 2.55 7.43
CA ASP A 33 8.66 1.63 8.57
C ASP A 33 7.65 2.04 9.66
N ALA A 34 6.97 3.18 9.49
CA ALA A 34 5.98 3.64 10.46
C ALA A 34 4.74 2.74 10.43
N ARG A 35 4.31 2.29 11.60
CA ARG A 35 3.14 1.44 11.72
C ARG A 35 1.88 2.23 11.41
N PHE A 36 1.05 1.72 10.50
CA PHE A 36 -0.16 2.42 10.07
C PHE A 36 -1.07 2.75 11.25
N TYR A 37 -1.40 1.78 12.09
CA TYR A 37 -2.25 1.99 13.26
C TYR A 37 -1.56 2.78 14.37
N ASP A 38 -0.40 2.30 14.82
CA ASP A 38 0.20 2.79 16.06
C ASP A 38 0.94 4.11 15.90
N ASP A 39 1.62 4.32 14.77
CA ASP A 39 2.50 5.47 14.57
C ASP A 39 1.87 6.55 13.67
N LEU A 40 1.05 6.13 12.69
CA LEU A 40 0.38 7.03 11.74
C LEU A 40 -1.09 7.30 12.09
N GLY A 41 -1.69 6.51 12.99
CA GLY A 41 -3.06 6.71 13.45
C GLY A 41 -4.13 6.31 12.43
N PHE A 42 -3.82 5.39 11.50
CA PHE A 42 -4.81 4.84 10.59
C PHE A 42 -5.92 4.16 11.39
N ASP A 43 -7.15 4.40 10.97
CA ASP A 43 -8.31 3.63 11.38
C ASP A 43 -8.78 2.72 10.23
N SER A 44 -9.82 1.91 10.49
CA SER A 44 -10.38 1.00 9.49
C SER A 44 -10.90 1.71 8.24
N VAL A 45 -11.40 2.95 8.36
CA VAL A 45 -11.90 3.73 7.21
C VAL A 45 -10.73 4.22 6.37
N MET A 46 -9.66 4.71 7.01
CA MET A 46 -8.43 5.11 6.33
C MET A 46 -7.77 3.95 5.60
N LEU A 47 -7.79 2.74 6.18
CA LEU A 47 -7.28 1.56 5.48
C LEU A 47 -8.12 1.17 4.27
N MET A 48 -9.45 1.28 4.37
CA MET A 48 -10.32 1.09 3.21
C MET A 48 -10.03 2.12 2.11
N GLN A 49 -9.76 3.38 2.49
CA GLN A 49 -9.36 4.41 1.53
C GLN A 49 -8.00 4.10 0.90
N LEU A 50 -7.02 3.68 1.69
CA LEU A 50 -5.70 3.29 1.19
C LEU A 50 -5.81 2.12 0.22
N LYS A 51 -6.57 1.08 0.58
CA LYS A 51 -6.90 -0.04 -0.31
C LYS A 51 -7.44 0.45 -1.64
N TYR A 52 -8.49 1.26 -1.61
CA TYR A 52 -9.12 1.77 -2.83
C TYR A 52 -8.13 2.56 -3.70
N ARG A 53 -7.27 3.37 -3.08
CA ARG A 53 -6.23 4.12 -3.80
C ARG A 53 -5.19 3.22 -4.45
N ILE A 54 -4.77 2.15 -3.77
CA ILE A 54 -3.83 1.16 -4.31
C ILE A 54 -4.45 0.43 -5.50
N GLU A 55 -5.73 0.03 -5.41
CA GLU A 55 -6.45 -0.62 -6.52
C GLU A 55 -6.57 0.30 -7.75
N LEU A 56 -6.82 1.60 -7.52
CA LEU A 56 -6.80 2.59 -8.60
C LEU A 56 -5.41 2.79 -9.20
N ARG A 57 -4.37 2.72 -8.37
CA ARG A 57 -2.97 2.93 -8.78
C ARG A 57 -2.40 1.74 -9.55
N PHE A 58 -2.77 0.53 -9.15
CA PHE A 58 -2.29 -0.75 -9.69
C PHE A 58 -3.47 -1.63 -10.11
N PRO A 59 -4.22 -1.25 -11.16
CA PRO A 59 -5.42 -1.99 -11.59
C PRO A 59 -5.10 -3.42 -12.04
N GLU A 60 -3.85 -3.74 -12.38
CA GLU A 60 -3.41 -5.09 -12.71
C GLU A 60 -3.42 -6.08 -11.55
N LEU A 61 -3.47 -5.61 -10.29
CA LEU A 61 -3.55 -6.48 -9.11
C LEU A 61 -4.98 -6.98 -8.87
N GLY A 62 -5.97 -6.40 -9.55
CA GLY A 62 -7.37 -6.72 -9.34
C GLY A 62 -7.89 -6.22 -7.99
N GLU A 63 -8.91 -6.89 -7.48
CA GLU A 63 -9.50 -6.57 -6.18
C GLU A 63 -8.63 -7.14 -5.05
N LEU A 64 -8.15 -6.28 -4.17
CA LEU A 64 -7.39 -6.68 -3.00
C LEU A 64 -8.33 -7.18 -1.91
N SER A 65 -7.91 -8.22 -1.17
CA SER A 65 -8.65 -8.68 0.01
C SER A 65 -8.35 -7.77 1.21
N LEU A 66 -9.36 -7.14 1.79
CA LEU A 66 -9.17 -6.34 3.00
C LEU A 66 -8.65 -7.18 4.17
N ALA A 67 -9.02 -8.46 4.26
CA ALA A 67 -8.57 -9.34 5.33
C ALA A 67 -7.06 -9.61 5.24
N GLU A 68 -6.57 -9.96 4.05
CA GLU A 68 -5.14 -10.20 3.80
C GLU A 68 -4.34 -8.90 3.93
N MET A 69 -4.93 -7.79 3.50
CA MET A 69 -4.35 -6.48 3.73
C MET A 69 -4.24 -6.18 5.22
N VAL A 70 -5.26 -6.38 6.06
CA VAL A 70 -5.16 -6.07 7.49
C VAL A 70 -4.03 -6.84 8.18
N ASP A 71 -3.82 -8.11 7.82
CA ASP A 71 -2.71 -8.90 8.34
C ASP A 71 -1.33 -8.39 7.85
N SER A 72 -1.29 -7.83 6.64
CA SER A 72 -0.07 -7.32 5.99
C SER A 72 0.17 -5.82 6.19
N LEU A 73 -0.84 -5.06 6.65
CA LEU A 73 -0.84 -3.60 6.80
C LEU A 73 -0.23 -3.18 8.15
N VAL A 74 0.97 -3.68 8.40
CA VAL A 74 1.80 -3.16 9.49
C VAL A 74 2.38 -1.82 9.06
N ASN A 75 3.04 -1.75 7.90
CA ASN A 75 3.66 -0.53 7.37
C ASN A 75 3.79 -0.58 5.83
N CYS A 76 4.40 0.44 5.21
CA CYS A 76 4.59 0.46 3.75
C CYS A 76 5.52 -0.67 3.26
N SER A 77 6.47 -1.10 4.09
CA SER A 77 7.42 -2.18 3.75
C SER A 77 6.71 -3.52 3.57
N THR A 78 5.93 -3.96 4.56
CA THR A 78 5.17 -5.22 4.49
C THR A 78 4.09 -5.19 3.41
N LEU A 79 3.48 -4.03 3.19
CA LEU A 79 2.52 -3.85 2.11
C LEU A 79 3.18 -3.96 0.72
N ALA A 80 4.38 -3.40 0.53
CA ALA A 80 5.12 -3.54 -0.73
C ALA A 80 5.46 -5.00 -1.03
N GLU A 81 5.90 -5.75 -0.02
CA GLU A 81 6.18 -7.19 -0.12
C GLU A 81 4.95 -7.96 -0.58
N TYR A 82 3.81 -7.78 0.10
CA TYR A 82 2.53 -8.40 -0.25
C TYR A 82 2.11 -8.11 -1.70
N LEU A 83 2.17 -6.84 -2.13
CA LEU A 83 1.78 -6.49 -3.50
C LEU A 83 2.74 -7.03 -4.56
N THR A 84 4.04 -7.14 -4.25
CA THR A 84 5.02 -7.76 -5.14
C THR A 84 4.78 -9.27 -5.27
N GLU A 85 4.45 -9.96 -4.16
CA GLU A 85 4.08 -11.38 -4.18
C GLU A 85 2.80 -11.61 -5.00
N LEU A 86 1.76 -10.82 -4.75
CA LEU A 86 0.51 -10.89 -5.51
C LEU A 86 0.74 -10.64 -7.01
N ALA A 87 1.57 -9.66 -7.37
CA ALA A 87 1.94 -9.40 -8.77
C ALA A 87 2.70 -10.57 -9.42
N ALA A 88 3.47 -11.33 -8.63
CA ALA A 88 4.17 -12.51 -9.11
C ALA A 88 3.23 -13.69 -9.36
N GLU A 89 2.19 -13.86 -8.53
CA GLU A 89 1.17 -14.90 -8.66
C GLU A 89 0.21 -14.66 -9.84
N VAL A 90 -0.07 -13.39 -10.17
CA VAL A 90 -0.90 -13.01 -11.33
C VAL A 90 -0.19 -13.29 -12.67
N ARG A 91 1.07 -13.75 -12.67
CA ARG A 91 1.81 -14.14 -13.88
C ARG A 91 1.27 -15.46 -14.46
N PRO A 92 0.88 -15.51 -15.75
CA PRO A 92 0.49 -16.77 -16.42
C PRO A 92 1.67 -17.72 -16.66
#